data_AF-A0A922M2P5-F1
#
_entry.id   AF-A0A922M2P5-F1
#
_cell.length_a   1.000
_cell.length_b   1.000
_cell.length_c   1.000
_cell.angle_alpha   90.00
_cell.angle_beta   90.00
_cell.angle_gamma   90.00
#
_symmetry.space_group_name_H-M   'P 1'
#
loop_
_entity.id
_entity.type
_entity.pdbx_description
1 polymer ?
#
loop_
_entity_poly.entity_id
_entity_poly.type
_entity_poly.pdbx_seq_one_letter_code
_entity_poly.pdbx_strand_id
1 'polypeptide(L)'
;MRSPLTPPSTTSLQQLNLGHGPSPSSLTATMQEAALPSTSETNVHLNLGEKTTVKKAKSRVFLTNTEKYLQDKLVAASIKLSKMKNRFKKLSVNVKAAKQIASNPAQTLIKLVQICNIKPGINSNIFSQLKNKADNMKIEQRLCVVMFDEVSLKSNVAYNERKDKITSLVDNGQNRKTEFADHAQVFMLRGLIYNYKQAISYTFASSATKGPERAQQIKDVIRGLQESGFIVVATVCDQGPNNRQALKLLINENRGIYLRKGEEPKENKILINGQEIVPLYDLMMMTLMTSPQRN
;
A
#
# COMPACT_ATOMS: atom_id res chain seq x y z
N MET A 1 -43.69 -39.34 -8.83
CA MET A 1 -44.49 -38.79 -7.71
C MET A 1 -43.79 -37.54 -7.21
N ARG A 2 -44.36 -36.36 -7.49
CA ARG A 2 -43.84 -35.06 -7.07
C ARG A 2 -44.46 -34.73 -5.72
N SER A 3 -43.64 -34.53 -4.70
CA SER A 3 -44.03 -33.92 -3.43
C SER A 3 -43.75 -32.40 -3.50
N PRO A 4 -44.65 -31.53 -2.98
CA PRO A 4 -44.55 -30.08 -3.16
C PRO A 4 -43.59 -29.42 -2.16
N LEU A 5 -42.91 -28.38 -2.63
CA LEU A 5 -42.19 -27.40 -1.81
C LEU A 5 -43.17 -26.64 -0.92
N THR A 6 -42.93 -26.65 0.39
CA THR A 6 -43.50 -25.71 1.36
C THR A 6 -42.46 -24.63 1.71
N PRO A 7 -42.83 -23.34 1.66
CA PRO A 7 -41.93 -22.24 2.04
C PRO A 7 -42.04 -21.94 3.54
N PRO A 8 -40.96 -21.60 4.26
CA PRO A 8 -41.09 -21.02 5.58
C PRO A 8 -41.29 -19.50 5.48
N SER A 9 -42.50 -19.10 5.86
CA SER A 9 -42.87 -17.94 6.68
C SER A 9 -42.05 -16.65 6.57
N THR A 10 -42.68 -15.66 5.95
CA THR A 10 -42.49 -14.21 6.14
C THR A 10 -42.65 -13.86 7.62
N THR A 11 -41.54 -13.51 8.29
CA THR A 11 -41.61 -12.84 9.60
C THR A 11 -41.70 -11.34 9.37
N SER A 12 -42.77 -10.79 9.92
CA SER A 12 -43.23 -9.42 9.90
C SER A 12 -42.18 -8.41 10.39
N LEU A 13 -42.13 -7.29 9.67
CA LEU A 13 -41.57 -6.02 10.11
C LEU A 13 -42.28 -5.59 11.41
N GLN A 14 -41.61 -5.72 12.55
CA GLN A 14 -41.94 -4.93 13.73
C GLN A 14 -41.26 -3.56 13.60
N GLN A 15 -42.07 -2.57 13.25
CA GLN A 15 -41.81 -1.17 13.51
C GLN A 15 -41.54 -0.97 15.00
N LEU A 16 -40.31 -0.58 15.36
CA LEU A 16 -40.06 0.11 16.62
C LEU A 16 -40.08 1.61 16.34
N ASN A 17 -41.16 2.22 16.81
CA ASN A 17 -41.47 3.63 16.67
C ASN A 17 -40.68 4.45 17.71
N LEU A 18 -39.93 5.43 17.19
CA LEU A 18 -39.71 6.79 17.73
C LEU A 18 -39.40 6.97 19.22
N GLY A 19 -38.10 7.01 19.53
CA GLY A 19 -37.56 7.86 20.60
C GLY A 19 -36.95 9.13 20.00
N HIS A 20 -37.65 10.25 20.10
CA HIS A 20 -37.17 11.58 19.73
C HIS A 20 -36.08 12.04 20.71
N GLY A 21 -34.88 12.34 20.20
CA GLY A 21 -33.82 13.07 20.89
C GLY A 21 -33.32 14.20 19.99
N PRO A 22 -33.11 15.42 20.51
CA PRO A 22 -33.19 16.64 19.71
C PRO A 22 -31.96 16.87 18.82
N SER A 23 -32.24 17.35 17.61
CA SER A 23 -31.31 17.99 16.70
C SER A 23 -30.69 19.25 17.31
N PRO A 24 -29.42 19.59 16.98
CA PRO A 24 -28.73 20.73 17.55
C PRO A 24 -29.33 22.05 17.06
N SER A 25 -29.82 22.85 18.00
CA SER A 25 -30.25 24.23 17.80
C SER A 25 -29.06 25.14 17.50
N SER A 26 -29.21 25.94 16.45
CA SER A 26 -28.40 27.09 16.13
C SER A 26 -28.52 28.15 17.23
N LEU A 27 -27.43 28.42 17.94
CA LEU A 27 -27.31 29.60 18.81
C LEU A 27 -26.55 30.69 18.04
N THR A 28 -27.32 31.54 17.36
CA THR A 28 -26.94 32.90 17.00
C THR A 28 -27.04 33.77 18.25
N ALA A 29 -25.91 34.25 18.75
CA ALA A 29 -25.87 35.30 19.78
C ALA A 29 -25.14 36.52 19.22
N THR A 30 -25.95 37.55 19.00
CA THR A 30 -25.66 38.94 18.68
C THR A 30 -24.68 39.54 19.69
N MET A 31 -23.64 40.25 19.22
CA MET A 31 -22.99 41.27 20.05
C MET A 31 -22.99 42.60 19.31
N GLN A 32 -23.40 43.59 20.09
CA GLN A 32 -23.91 44.91 19.72
C GLN A 32 -22.74 45.89 19.64
N GLU A 33 -22.69 46.65 18.55
CA GLU A 33 -21.73 47.71 18.31
C GLU A 33 -22.18 48.97 19.08
N ALA A 34 -21.30 49.55 19.89
CA ALA A 34 -21.53 50.81 20.59
C ALA A 34 -20.53 51.88 20.10
N ALA A 35 -21.08 52.91 19.47
CA ALA A 35 -20.46 54.20 19.13
C ALA A 35 -20.25 55.05 20.42
N LEU A 36 -19.47 56.13 20.55
CA LEU A 36 -18.70 57.13 19.76
C LEU A 36 -17.92 57.99 20.84
N PRO A 37 -16.94 58.91 20.58
CA PRO A 37 -17.13 60.05 19.67
C PRO A 37 -15.90 60.52 18.84
N SER A 38 -16.27 61.32 17.85
CA SER A 38 -15.53 61.97 16.77
C SER A 38 -14.84 63.29 17.14
N THR A 39 -13.78 63.64 16.41
CA THR A 39 -13.44 64.95 15.80
C THR A 39 -12.17 64.72 14.95
N SER A 40 -11.88 65.35 13.82
CA SER A 40 -12.55 66.23 12.85
C SER A 40 -11.48 66.43 11.76
N GLU A 41 -11.68 66.00 10.52
CA GLU A 41 -10.82 66.48 9.43
C GLU A 41 -11.68 66.86 8.23
N THR A 42 -11.54 68.13 7.91
CA THR A 42 -12.22 68.91 6.89
C THR A 42 -11.88 68.42 5.49
N ASN A 43 -12.91 68.23 4.68
CA ASN A 43 -12.80 68.02 3.24
C ASN A 43 -12.14 69.23 2.57
N VAL A 44 -10.97 69.03 1.96
CA VAL A 44 -10.45 69.92 0.93
C VAL A 44 -10.43 69.18 -0.39
N HIS A 45 -11.38 69.57 -1.23
CA HIS A 45 -11.52 69.17 -2.62
C HIS A 45 -10.29 69.67 -3.40
N LEU A 46 -9.41 68.77 -3.84
CA LEU A 46 -8.29 69.14 -4.72
C LEU A 46 -8.70 68.96 -6.19
N ASN A 47 -8.59 70.06 -6.91
CA ASN A 47 -8.88 70.22 -8.34
C ASN A 47 -8.24 69.13 -9.21
N LEU A 48 -8.98 68.70 -10.24
CA LEU A 48 -8.42 68.07 -11.44
C LEU A 48 -7.53 69.11 -12.16
N GLY A 49 -6.27 69.19 -11.72
CA GLY A 49 -5.19 69.87 -12.43
C GLY A 49 -4.57 68.95 -13.48
N GLU A 50 -4.30 69.51 -14.64
CA GLU A 50 -3.76 68.89 -15.85
C GLU A 50 -2.69 67.81 -15.61
N LYS A 51 -2.76 66.72 -16.40
CA LYS A 51 -1.70 65.72 -16.50
C LYS A 51 -0.43 66.36 -17.07
N THR A 52 0.40 66.95 -16.22
CA THR A 52 1.80 67.23 -16.56
C THR A 52 2.59 65.94 -16.39
N THR A 53 2.89 65.27 -17.50
CA THR A 53 3.90 64.21 -17.53
C THR A 53 5.27 64.82 -17.20
N VAL A 54 5.65 64.80 -15.93
CA VAL A 54 7.02 65.06 -15.50
C VAL A 54 7.85 63.84 -15.93
N LYS A 55 8.63 63.99 -17.01
CA LYS A 55 9.73 63.06 -17.31
C LYS A 55 10.70 63.15 -16.13
N LYS A 56 10.68 62.16 -15.22
CA LYS A 56 11.71 62.01 -14.18
C LYS A 56 13.07 61.94 -14.88
N ALA A 57 13.83 63.02 -14.81
CA ALA A 57 15.23 62.99 -15.18
C ALA A 57 15.90 61.96 -14.27
N LYS A 58 16.41 60.87 -14.86
CA LYS A 58 17.29 59.94 -14.14
C LYS A 58 18.57 60.71 -13.86
N SER A 59 18.69 61.28 -12.66
CA SER A 59 19.99 61.78 -12.20
C SER A 59 20.94 60.58 -12.23
N ARG A 60 22.04 60.70 -13.00
CA ARG A 60 23.16 59.77 -12.87
C ARG A 60 23.80 60.08 -11.54
N VAL A 61 23.33 59.41 -10.48
CA VAL A 61 24.02 59.41 -9.18
C VAL A 61 25.32 58.66 -9.43
N PHE A 62 26.44 59.39 -9.40
CA PHE A 62 27.77 58.76 -9.38
C PHE A 62 27.95 58.17 -7.99
N LEU A 63 27.57 56.90 -7.81
CA LEU A 63 27.84 56.18 -6.57
C LEU A 63 29.35 56.01 -6.43
N THR A 64 29.85 56.36 -5.25
CA THR A 64 31.20 55.97 -4.84
C THR A 64 31.33 54.44 -4.85
N ASN A 65 32.56 53.92 -5.02
CA ASN A 65 32.79 52.47 -5.06
C ASN A 65 32.26 51.76 -3.79
N THR A 66 32.28 52.44 -2.65
CA THR A 66 31.72 51.98 -1.37
C THR A 66 30.20 51.94 -1.39
N GLU A 67 29.50 52.95 -1.91
CA GLU A 67 28.04 52.95 -2.05
C GLU A 67 27.55 51.86 -3.01
N LYS A 68 28.28 51.63 -4.11
CA LYS A 68 27.96 50.56 -5.06
C LYS A 68 28.10 49.18 -4.41
N TYR A 69 29.18 48.97 -3.65
CA TYR A 69 29.40 47.75 -2.88
C TYR A 69 28.30 47.50 -1.83
N LEU A 70 27.86 48.55 -1.14
CA LEU A 70 26.79 48.46 -0.15
C LEU A 70 25.44 48.14 -0.80
N GLN A 71 25.14 48.73 -1.96
CA GLN A 71 23.95 48.40 -2.76
C GLN A 71 23.95 46.93 -3.21
N ASP A 72 25.07 46.43 -3.72
CA ASP A 72 25.20 45.03 -4.14
C ASP A 72 24.98 44.06 -2.97
N LYS A 73 25.52 44.38 -1.79
CA LYS A 73 25.26 43.61 -0.55
C LYS A 73 23.79 43.65 -0.12
N LEU A 74 23.13 44.79 -0.25
CA LEU A 74 21.72 44.97 0.13
C LEU A 74 20.79 44.17 -0.79
N VAL A 75 21.08 44.16 -2.10
CA VAL A 75 20.39 43.33 -3.09
C VAL A 75 20.60 41.85 -2.79
N ALA A 76 21.85 41.42 -2.53
CA ALA A 76 22.16 40.04 -2.18
C ALA A 76 21.44 39.58 -0.90
N ALA A 77 21.38 40.44 0.13
CA ALA A 77 20.64 40.17 1.35
C ALA A 77 19.13 40.03 1.10
N SER A 78 18.56 40.88 0.25
CA SER A 78 17.14 40.86 -0.13
C SER A 78 16.77 39.58 -0.89
N ILE A 79 17.65 39.10 -1.77
CA ILE A 79 17.51 37.81 -2.47
C ILE A 79 17.59 36.63 -1.48
N LYS A 80 18.49 36.71 -0.49
CA LYS A 80 18.63 35.66 0.54
C LYS A 80 17.39 35.60 1.44
N LEU A 81 16.85 36.74 1.83
CA LEU A 81 15.63 36.85 2.64
C LEU A 81 14.42 36.28 1.91
N SER A 82 14.25 36.58 0.63
CA SER A 82 13.15 36.06 -0.20
C SER A 82 13.26 34.54 -0.41
N LYS A 83 14.47 34.00 -0.61
CA LYS A 83 14.70 32.54 -0.63
C LYS A 83 14.33 31.87 0.69
N MET A 84 14.68 32.48 1.84
CA MET A 84 14.29 31.95 3.15
C MET A 84 12.77 31.99 3.38
N LYS A 85 12.09 33.08 3.02
CA LYS A 85 10.62 33.17 3.09
C LYS A 85 9.93 32.08 2.27
N ASN A 86 10.42 31.81 1.07
CA ASN A 86 9.89 30.74 0.22
C ASN A 86 10.12 29.34 0.83
N ARG A 87 11.30 29.09 1.42
CA ARG A 87 11.56 27.84 2.17
C ARG A 87 10.61 27.69 3.36
N PHE A 88 10.40 28.77 4.12
CA PHE A 88 9.51 28.76 5.28
C PHE A 88 8.04 28.52 4.87
N LYS A 89 7.59 29.13 3.76
CA LYS A 89 6.26 28.90 3.20
C LYS A 89 6.08 27.43 2.76
N LYS A 90 7.08 26.84 2.10
CA LYS A 90 7.07 25.42 1.71
C LYS A 90 7.05 24.49 2.92
N LEU A 91 7.85 24.79 3.94
CA LEU A 91 7.87 24.04 5.21
C LEU A 91 6.52 24.13 5.95
N SER A 92 5.89 25.31 5.96
CA SER A 92 4.58 25.52 6.58
C SER A 92 3.48 24.68 5.93
N VAL A 93 3.48 24.55 4.59
CA VAL A 93 2.53 23.68 3.87
C VAL A 93 2.73 22.21 4.25
N ASN A 94 4.00 21.75 4.29
CA ASN A 94 4.31 20.38 4.70
C ASN A 94 3.91 20.10 6.16
N VAL A 95 4.14 21.05 7.06
CA VAL A 95 3.74 20.94 8.47
C VAL A 95 2.22 20.94 8.61
N LYS A 96 1.49 21.73 7.82
CA LYS A 96 0.02 21.70 7.78
C LYS A 96 -0.51 20.35 7.29
N ALA A 97 0.09 19.79 6.24
CA ALA A 97 -0.26 18.45 5.74
C ALA A 97 0.02 17.36 6.79
N ALA A 98 1.18 17.42 7.45
CA ALA A 98 1.53 16.51 8.54
C ALA A 98 0.59 16.65 9.76
N LYS A 99 0.19 17.88 10.09
CA LYS A 99 -0.76 18.15 11.17
C LYS A 99 -2.17 17.65 10.83
N GLN A 100 -2.57 17.72 9.57
CA GLN A 100 -3.84 17.15 9.11
C GLN A 100 -3.86 15.62 9.24
N ILE A 101 -2.74 14.95 8.94
CA ILE A 101 -2.55 13.51 9.20
C ILE A 101 -2.66 13.19 10.69
N ALA A 102 -2.10 14.03 11.57
CA ALA A 102 -2.11 13.82 13.01
C ALA A 102 -3.46 14.15 13.69
N SER A 103 -4.31 14.98 13.08
CA SER A 103 -5.53 15.51 13.73
C SER A 103 -6.72 14.55 13.79
N ASN A 104 -6.75 13.52 12.93
CA ASN A 104 -7.70 12.40 13.04
C ASN A 104 -6.98 11.13 12.55
N PRO A 105 -6.12 10.54 13.40
CA PRO A 105 -5.21 9.50 12.97
C PRO A 105 -6.00 8.26 12.51
N ALA A 106 -7.12 7.91 13.14
CA ALA A 106 -7.89 6.72 12.81
C ALA A 106 -8.52 6.78 11.41
N GLN A 107 -9.30 7.83 11.11
CA GLN A 107 -9.96 7.94 9.80
C GLN A 107 -8.95 8.18 8.68
N THR A 108 -7.91 8.98 8.95
CA THR A 108 -6.85 9.24 7.98
C THR A 108 -6.05 7.98 7.70
N LEU A 109 -5.70 7.20 8.72
CA LEU A 109 -5.01 5.92 8.56
C LEU A 109 -5.86 4.91 7.77
N ILE A 110 -7.16 4.80 8.07
CA ILE A 110 -8.06 3.94 7.29
C ILE A 110 -8.09 4.36 5.82
N LYS A 111 -8.18 5.67 5.54
CA LYS A 111 -8.13 6.20 4.16
C LYS A 111 -6.78 5.90 3.48
N LEU A 112 -5.67 6.07 4.19
CA LEU A 112 -4.32 5.77 3.68
C LEU A 112 -4.14 4.28 3.37
N VAL A 113 -4.59 3.40 4.27
CA VAL A 113 -4.57 1.94 4.05
C VAL A 113 -5.45 1.56 2.85
N GLN A 114 -6.58 2.23 2.67
CA GLN A 114 -7.45 2.02 1.51
C GLN A 114 -6.79 2.41 0.18
N ILE A 115 -5.96 3.46 0.18
CA ILE A 115 -5.19 3.87 -1.01
C ILE A 115 -4.21 2.78 -1.45
N CYS A 116 -3.66 2.00 -0.53
CA CYS A 116 -2.75 0.89 -0.87
C CYS A 116 -3.40 -0.18 -1.76
N ASN A 117 -4.75 -0.23 -1.81
CA ASN A 117 -5.56 -1.09 -2.68
C ASN A 117 -5.02 -2.52 -2.83
N ILE A 118 -4.75 -3.15 -1.70
CA ILE A 118 -4.22 -4.51 -1.64
C ILE A 118 -5.31 -5.48 -2.11
N LYS A 119 -5.04 -6.20 -3.19
CA LYS A 119 -5.94 -7.20 -3.80
C LYS A 119 -5.33 -8.60 -3.71
N PRO A 120 -6.16 -9.66 -3.78
CA PRO A 120 -5.65 -11.03 -3.91
C PRO A 120 -4.76 -11.19 -5.14
N GLY A 121 -3.83 -12.12 -5.06
CA GLY A 121 -2.76 -12.38 -6.02
C GLY A 121 -1.52 -11.52 -5.79
N ILE A 122 -0.71 -11.42 -6.83
CA ILE A 122 0.53 -10.64 -6.85
C ILE A 122 0.18 -9.15 -6.98
N ASN A 123 0.65 -8.36 -6.03
CA ASN A 123 0.43 -6.92 -6.04
C ASN A 123 1.59 -6.17 -6.70
N SER A 124 1.36 -5.59 -7.87
CA SER A 124 2.37 -4.84 -8.63
C SER A 124 3.00 -3.68 -7.85
N ASN A 125 2.27 -3.02 -6.95
CA ASN A 125 2.82 -1.93 -6.12
C ASN A 125 3.86 -2.46 -5.13
N ILE A 126 3.62 -3.64 -4.54
CA ILE A 126 4.57 -4.28 -3.63
C ILE A 126 5.84 -4.66 -4.40
N PHE A 127 5.70 -5.31 -5.55
CA PHE A 127 6.84 -5.72 -6.36
C PHE A 127 7.63 -4.53 -6.92
N SER A 128 6.96 -3.43 -7.28
CA SER A 128 7.64 -2.18 -7.67
C SER A 128 8.48 -1.59 -6.53
N GLN A 129 7.96 -1.61 -5.30
CA GLN A 129 8.72 -1.17 -4.12
C GLN A 129 9.88 -2.12 -3.80
N LEU A 130 9.66 -3.43 -3.92
CA LEU A 130 10.70 -4.45 -3.77
C LEU A 130 11.83 -4.21 -4.77
N LYS A 131 11.51 -3.94 -6.04
CA LYS A 131 12.49 -3.60 -7.08
C LYS A 131 13.32 -2.38 -6.73
N ASN A 132 12.68 -1.26 -6.40
CA ASN A 132 13.37 -0.03 -5.98
C ASN A 132 14.30 -0.27 -4.78
N LYS A 133 13.91 -1.16 -3.87
CA LYS A 133 14.73 -1.52 -2.71
C LYS A 133 15.90 -2.41 -3.11
N ALA A 134 15.67 -3.41 -3.96
CA ALA A 134 16.70 -4.32 -4.46
C ALA A 134 17.79 -3.58 -5.25
N ASP A 135 17.44 -2.55 -6.02
CA ASP A 135 18.40 -1.73 -6.76
C ASP A 135 19.46 -1.11 -5.86
N ASN A 136 19.10 -0.78 -4.61
CA ASN A 136 19.98 -0.21 -3.60
C ASN A 136 20.62 -1.26 -2.67
N MET A 137 20.31 -2.55 -2.85
CA MET A 137 20.87 -3.65 -2.06
C MET A 137 22.13 -4.23 -2.71
N LYS A 138 23.07 -4.68 -1.88
CA LYS A 138 24.18 -5.54 -2.34
C LYS A 138 23.67 -6.93 -2.73
N ILE A 139 24.42 -7.68 -3.53
CA ILE A 139 24.02 -9.02 -4.00
C ILE A 139 23.65 -9.97 -2.83
N GLU A 140 24.44 -9.94 -1.75
CA GLU A 140 24.24 -10.75 -0.53
C GLU A 140 22.91 -10.45 0.16
N GLN A 141 22.45 -9.19 0.12
CA GLN A 141 21.19 -8.75 0.72
C GLN A 141 19.97 -9.21 -0.08
N ARG A 142 20.16 -9.49 -1.37
CA ARG A 142 19.11 -9.93 -2.30
C ARG A 142 18.85 -11.44 -2.23
N LEU A 143 19.73 -12.21 -1.58
CA LEU A 143 19.53 -13.63 -1.32
C LEU A 143 18.36 -13.84 -0.38
N CYS A 144 17.38 -14.61 -0.82
CA CYS A 144 16.12 -14.77 -0.11
C CYS A 144 15.49 -16.16 -0.29
N VAL A 145 14.54 -16.43 0.60
CA VAL A 145 13.73 -17.64 0.67
C VAL A 145 12.27 -17.23 0.56
N VAL A 146 11.48 -18.01 -0.18
CA VAL A 146 10.04 -17.84 -0.27
C VAL A 146 9.37 -18.83 0.67
N MET A 147 8.68 -18.32 1.68
CA MET A 147 7.93 -19.13 2.63
C MET A 147 6.44 -19.03 2.28
N PHE A 148 5.71 -20.13 2.39
CA PHE A 148 4.28 -20.10 2.13
C PHE A 148 3.51 -21.11 2.98
N ASP A 149 2.32 -20.70 3.39
CA ASP A 149 1.45 -21.51 4.24
C ASP A 149 -0.03 -21.17 4.00
N GLU A 150 -0.91 -22.10 4.37
CA GLU A 150 -2.36 -21.97 4.25
C GLU A 150 -2.98 -21.64 5.62
N VAL A 151 -3.83 -20.62 5.65
CA VAL A 151 -4.53 -20.17 6.85
C VAL A 151 -6.01 -20.45 6.69
N SER A 152 -6.59 -21.24 7.58
CA SER A 152 -8.03 -21.45 7.63
C SER A 152 -8.77 -20.18 8.04
N LEU A 153 -9.86 -19.90 7.35
CA LEU A 153 -10.73 -18.74 7.54
C LEU A 153 -12.13 -19.22 7.92
N LYS A 154 -12.85 -18.40 8.68
CA LYS A 154 -14.28 -18.61 8.90
C LYS A 154 -15.03 -18.22 7.62
N SER A 155 -15.59 -19.20 6.93
CA SER A 155 -16.48 -18.96 5.79
C SER A 155 -17.68 -18.12 6.22
N ASN A 156 -17.86 -16.96 5.58
CA ASN A 156 -18.97 -16.04 5.84
C ASN A 156 -19.30 -15.23 4.58
N VAL A 157 -20.41 -14.49 4.60
CA VAL A 157 -20.71 -13.48 3.58
C VAL A 157 -20.28 -12.12 4.11
N ALA A 158 -19.28 -11.52 3.48
CA ALA A 158 -18.83 -10.17 3.79
C ALA A 158 -19.02 -9.30 2.55
N TYR A 159 -19.81 -8.23 2.69
CA TYR A 159 -20.06 -7.26 1.63
C TYR A 159 -19.35 -5.95 1.94
N ASN A 160 -18.60 -5.44 0.96
CA ASN A 160 -17.95 -4.14 1.04
C ASN A 160 -18.77 -3.12 0.25
N GLU A 161 -19.61 -2.36 0.96
CA GLU A 161 -20.50 -1.34 0.39
C GLU A 161 -19.77 -0.32 -0.48
N ARG A 162 -18.57 0.11 -0.08
CA ARG A 162 -17.81 1.14 -0.80
C ARG A 162 -17.29 0.67 -2.15
N LYS A 163 -17.01 -0.63 -2.28
CA LYS A 163 -16.51 -1.24 -3.51
C LYS A 163 -17.61 -1.99 -4.27
N ASP A 164 -18.82 -2.01 -3.73
CA ASP A 164 -19.94 -2.81 -4.22
C ASP A 164 -19.50 -4.25 -4.56
N LYS A 165 -18.80 -4.90 -3.59
CA LYS A 165 -18.17 -6.21 -3.81
C LYS A 165 -18.30 -7.11 -2.58
N ILE A 166 -18.73 -8.35 -2.79
CA ILE A 166 -18.61 -9.43 -1.80
C ILE A 166 -17.14 -9.85 -1.65
N THR A 167 -16.52 -9.61 -0.49
CA THR A 167 -15.09 -9.84 -0.27
C THR A 167 -14.73 -11.25 0.15
N SER A 168 -15.70 -12.08 0.55
CA SER A 168 -15.49 -13.42 1.10
C SER A 168 -15.60 -14.55 0.06
N LEU A 169 -15.38 -14.24 -1.21
CA LEU A 169 -15.40 -15.21 -2.30
C LEU A 169 -13.99 -15.67 -2.65
N VAL A 170 -13.89 -16.86 -3.25
CA VAL A 170 -12.65 -17.39 -3.86
C VAL A 170 -12.12 -16.41 -4.90
N ASP A 171 -10.87 -16.00 -4.73
CA ASP A 171 -10.20 -15.00 -5.56
C ASP A 171 -8.69 -15.27 -5.52
N ASN A 172 -8.14 -15.77 -6.64
CA ASN A 172 -6.71 -16.03 -6.77
C ASN A 172 -5.95 -14.87 -7.43
N GLY A 173 -6.60 -13.71 -7.61
CA GLY A 173 -6.06 -12.53 -8.27
C GLY A 173 -6.20 -12.54 -9.80
N GLN A 174 -6.40 -13.70 -10.41
CA GLN A 174 -6.68 -13.83 -11.86
C GLN A 174 -8.15 -14.18 -12.11
N ASN A 175 -8.65 -15.16 -11.36
CA ASN A 175 -9.98 -15.70 -11.46
C ASN A 175 -10.69 -15.56 -10.11
N ARG A 176 -11.94 -15.12 -10.17
CA ARG A 176 -12.84 -15.06 -9.03
C ARG A 176 -14.00 -16.01 -9.26
N LYS A 177 -14.30 -16.86 -8.28
CA LYS A 177 -15.42 -17.82 -8.33
C LYS A 177 -16.52 -17.40 -7.37
N THR A 178 -17.75 -17.83 -7.64
CA THR A 178 -18.93 -17.58 -6.78
C THR A 178 -19.02 -18.57 -5.62
N GLU A 179 -17.88 -19.04 -5.14
CA GLU A 179 -17.74 -19.97 -4.00
C GLU A 179 -17.23 -19.18 -2.79
N PHE A 180 -17.66 -19.55 -1.59
CA PHE A 180 -17.14 -18.94 -0.37
C PHE A 180 -15.74 -19.42 -0.07
N ALA A 181 -14.86 -18.47 0.24
CA ALA A 181 -13.51 -18.77 0.68
C ALA A 181 -13.51 -19.18 2.15
N ASP A 182 -12.81 -20.26 2.44
CA ASP A 182 -12.57 -20.80 3.78
C ASP A 182 -11.06 -20.98 4.06
N HIS A 183 -10.20 -20.70 3.07
CA HIS A 183 -8.75 -20.73 3.23
C HIS A 183 -8.09 -19.53 2.54
N ALA A 184 -6.99 -19.05 3.10
CA ALA A 184 -6.08 -18.10 2.49
C ALA A 184 -4.69 -18.72 2.33
N GLN A 185 -4.18 -18.77 1.11
CA GLN A 185 -2.78 -19.07 0.85
C GLN A 185 -1.98 -17.77 0.93
N VAL A 186 -0.92 -17.75 1.73
CA VAL A 186 -0.05 -16.57 1.88
C VAL A 186 1.37 -16.91 1.46
N PHE A 187 2.02 -15.98 0.75
CA PHE A 187 3.43 -16.04 0.39
C PHE A 187 4.20 -14.91 1.05
N MET A 188 5.33 -15.24 1.66
CA MET A 188 6.22 -14.33 2.35
C MET A 188 7.64 -14.43 1.77
N LEU A 189 8.22 -13.26 1.53
CA LEU A 189 9.64 -13.11 1.24
C LEU A 189 10.41 -13.04 2.56
N ARG A 190 11.48 -13.83 2.70
CA ARG A 190 12.42 -13.77 3.84
C ARG A 190 13.86 -13.63 3.33
N GLY A 191 14.59 -12.62 3.81
CA GLY A 191 16.01 -12.50 3.53
C GLY A 191 16.83 -13.63 4.17
N LEU A 192 17.77 -14.20 3.44
CA LEU A 192 18.60 -15.29 3.96
C LEU A 192 19.68 -14.76 4.91
N ILE A 193 20.50 -13.84 4.43
CA ILE A 193 21.61 -13.25 5.21
C ILE A 193 21.09 -12.15 6.13
N TYR A 194 20.18 -11.31 5.63
CA TYR A 194 19.66 -10.17 6.37
C TYR A 194 18.26 -10.44 6.92
N ASN A 195 17.99 -9.90 8.10
CA ASN A 195 16.71 -10.09 8.78
C ASN A 195 15.62 -9.15 8.25
N TYR A 196 15.01 -9.51 7.14
CA TYR A 196 13.76 -8.90 6.66
C TYR A 196 12.74 -9.98 6.29
N LYS A 197 11.46 -9.68 6.55
CA LYS A 197 10.33 -10.51 6.15
C LYS A 197 9.18 -9.63 5.67
N GLN A 198 8.50 -10.03 4.60
CA GLN A 198 7.38 -9.28 4.05
C GLN A 198 6.38 -10.22 3.36
N ALA A 199 5.09 -10.04 3.61
CA ALA A 199 4.05 -10.69 2.81
C ALA A 199 3.99 -10.05 1.43
N ILE A 200 4.03 -10.86 0.38
CA ILE A 200 4.16 -10.41 -1.01
C ILE A 200 2.97 -10.78 -1.89
N SER A 201 2.25 -11.83 -1.53
CA SER A 201 1.06 -12.30 -2.25
C SER A 201 0.16 -13.07 -1.30
N TYR A 202 -1.14 -13.02 -1.54
CA TYR A 202 -2.13 -13.87 -0.87
C TYR A 202 -3.27 -14.19 -1.83
N THR A 203 -3.88 -15.35 -1.70
CA THR A 203 -5.04 -15.76 -2.50
C THR A 203 -6.08 -16.45 -1.64
N PHE A 204 -7.34 -16.37 -2.04
CA PHE A 204 -8.45 -17.04 -1.35
C PHE A 204 -8.90 -18.27 -2.13
N ALA A 205 -9.12 -19.37 -1.41
CA ALA A 205 -9.58 -20.65 -1.95
C ALA A 205 -10.78 -21.18 -1.17
N SER A 206 -11.58 -22.01 -1.83
CA SER A 206 -12.60 -22.86 -1.21
C SER A 206 -12.00 -24.24 -1.11
N SER A 207 -11.89 -24.77 0.10
CA SER A 207 -11.03 -25.89 0.48
C SER A 207 -9.54 -25.67 0.18
N ALA A 208 -8.72 -26.68 0.48
CA ALA A 208 -7.30 -26.61 0.25
C ALA A 208 -6.97 -26.47 -1.25
N THR A 209 -6.10 -25.52 -1.60
CA THR A 209 -5.78 -25.22 -3.01
C THR A 209 -5.20 -26.46 -3.71
N LYS A 210 -5.61 -26.75 -4.95
CA LYS A 210 -5.12 -27.93 -5.68
C LYS A 210 -3.64 -27.78 -6.06
N GLY A 211 -2.88 -28.89 -6.07
CA GLY A 211 -1.45 -28.90 -6.37
C GLY A 211 -1.02 -28.14 -7.64
N PRO A 212 -1.71 -28.26 -8.80
CA PRO A 212 -1.36 -27.52 -10.02
C PRO A 212 -1.52 -26.00 -9.90
N GLU A 213 -2.61 -25.54 -9.28
CA GLU A 213 -2.83 -24.11 -9.05
C GLU A 213 -1.78 -23.54 -8.10
N ARG A 214 -1.45 -24.28 -7.03
CA ARG A 214 -0.40 -23.89 -6.10
C ARG A 214 0.99 -23.86 -6.76
N ALA A 215 1.32 -24.85 -7.60
CA ALA A 215 2.56 -24.85 -8.38
C ALA A 215 2.67 -23.61 -9.28
N GLN A 216 1.56 -23.20 -9.90
CA GLN A 216 1.50 -21.99 -10.70
C GLN A 216 1.73 -20.72 -9.88
N GLN A 217 1.06 -20.60 -8.72
CA GLN A 217 1.25 -19.46 -7.81
C GLN A 217 2.70 -19.35 -7.31
N ILE A 218 3.34 -20.48 -6.95
CA ILE A 218 4.76 -20.53 -6.58
C ILE A 218 5.63 -19.99 -7.72
N LYS A 219 5.40 -20.45 -8.96
CA LYS A 219 6.14 -19.98 -10.15
C LYS A 219 5.99 -18.48 -10.36
N ASP A 220 4.78 -17.96 -10.28
CA ASP A 220 4.52 -16.55 -10.56
C ASP A 220 5.13 -15.64 -9.48
N VAL A 221 5.06 -16.05 -8.21
CA VAL A 221 5.71 -15.32 -7.10
C VAL A 221 7.22 -15.30 -7.27
N ILE A 222 7.84 -16.44 -7.56
CA ILE A 222 9.29 -16.54 -7.77
C ILE A 222 9.73 -15.69 -8.96
N ARG A 223 8.99 -15.77 -10.08
CA ARG A 223 9.26 -14.97 -11.28
C ARG A 223 9.22 -13.47 -10.95
N GLY A 224 8.18 -13.01 -10.26
CA GLY A 224 8.07 -11.60 -9.87
C GLY A 224 9.22 -11.14 -8.98
N LEU A 225 9.71 -12.01 -8.08
CA LEU A 225 10.84 -11.68 -7.20
C LEU A 225 12.15 -11.57 -7.97
N GLN A 226 12.39 -12.51 -8.90
CA GLN A 226 13.56 -12.50 -9.78
C GLN A 226 13.56 -11.26 -10.68
N GLU A 227 12.41 -10.90 -11.26
CA GLU A 227 12.25 -9.67 -12.07
C GLU A 227 12.44 -8.39 -11.25
N SER A 228 12.19 -8.47 -9.94
CA SER A 228 12.46 -7.38 -8.99
C SER A 228 13.91 -7.35 -8.50
N GLY A 229 14.78 -8.24 -8.99
CA GLY A 229 16.21 -8.26 -8.67
C GLY A 229 16.59 -9.11 -7.46
N PHE A 230 15.66 -9.86 -6.87
CA PHE A 230 15.96 -10.80 -5.79
C PHE A 230 16.50 -12.13 -6.32
N ILE A 231 17.31 -12.81 -5.51
CA ILE A 231 17.85 -14.13 -5.82
C ILE A 231 17.18 -15.12 -4.87
N VAL A 232 16.21 -15.86 -5.40
CA VAL A 232 15.47 -16.87 -4.63
C VAL A 232 16.28 -18.15 -4.61
N VAL A 233 16.76 -18.56 -3.44
CA VAL A 233 17.60 -19.77 -3.32
C VAL A 233 16.81 -21.00 -2.87
N ALA A 234 15.73 -20.78 -2.13
CA ALA A 234 14.93 -21.86 -1.56
C ALA A 234 13.47 -21.46 -1.40
N THR A 235 12.62 -22.47 -1.28
CA THR A 235 11.24 -22.34 -0.83
C THR A 235 11.05 -23.11 0.48
N VAL A 236 10.15 -22.66 1.35
CA VAL A 236 9.84 -23.33 2.62
C VAL A 236 8.32 -23.43 2.77
N CYS A 237 7.84 -24.62 3.11
CA CYS A 237 6.42 -24.91 3.37
C CYS A 237 6.23 -26.09 4.33
N ASP A 238 5.00 -26.36 4.75
CA ASP A 238 4.67 -27.58 5.49
C ASP A 238 4.75 -28.84 4.58
N GLN A 239 4.61 -30.03 5.19
CA GLN A 239 4.57 -31.31 4.45
C GLN A 239 3.15 -31.72 4.02
N GLY A 240 2.22 -30.76 3.93
CA GLY A 240 0.85 -30.99 3.50
C GLY A 240 0.79 -31.67 2.12
N PRO A 241 -0.21 -32.53 1.86
CA PRO A 241 -0.30 -33.30 0.62
C PRO A 241 -0.30 -32.41 -0.63
N ASN A 242 -0.97 -31.25 -0.57
CA ASN A 242 -1.02 -30.32 -1.69
C ASN A 242 0.32 -29.61 -1.95
N ASN A 243 1.09 -29.31 -0.89
CA ASN A 243 2.43 -28.73 -1.00
C ASN A 243 3.40 -29.75 -1.62
N ARG A 244 3.39 -30.98 -1.13
CA ARG A 244 4.16 -32.09 -1.72
C ARG A 244 3.81 -32.32 -3.20
N GLN A 245 2.52 -32.28 -3.54
CA GLN A 245 2.07 -32.41 -4.93
C GLN A 245 2.57 -31.25 -5.79
N ALA A 246 2.43 -30.00 -5.34
CA ALA A 246 2.89 -28.83 -6.06
C ALA A 246 4.41 -28.86 -6.34
N LEU A 247 5.20 -29.18 -5.32
CA LEU A 247 6.66 -29.30 -5.46
C LEU A 247 7.06 -30.43 -6.42
N LYS A 248 6.38 -31.58 -6.35
CA LYS A 248 6.62 -32.71 -7.26
C LYS A 248 6.29 -32.33 -8.71
N LEU A 249 5.22 -31.57 -8.94
CA LEU A 249 4.88 -31.06 -10.28
C LEU A 249 5.99 -30.15 -10.81
N LEU A 250 6.46 -29.19 -10.00
CA LEU A 250 7.53 -28.27 -10.38
C LEU A 250 8.86 -28.98 -10.67
N ILE A 251 9.24 -29.97 -9.85
CA ILE A 251 10.45 -30.77 -10.09
C ILE A 251 10.32 -31.59 -11.39
N ASN A 252 9.15 -32.19 -11.64
CA ASN A 252 8.90 -32.98 -12.83
C ASN A 252 8.89 -32.12 -14.11
N GLU A 253 8.36 -30.89 -14.07
CA GLU A 253 8.42 -29.96 -15.20
C GLU A 253 9.87 -29.70 -15.66
N ASN A 254 10.82 -29.62 -14.71
CA ASN A 254 12.23 -29.36 -15.03
C ASN A 254 12.93 -30.54 -15.69
N ARG A 255 12.48 -31.79 -15.45
CA ARG A 255 13.05 -32.97 -16.09
C ARG A 255 13.01 -32.84 -17.61
N GLY A 256 11.90 -32.34 -18.16
CA GLY A 256 11.79 -32.07 -19.60
C GLY A 256 12.77 -31.01 -20.11
N ILE A 257 13.15 -30.04 -19.27
CA ILE A 257 14.14 -29.01 -19.62
C ILE A 257 15.55 -29.60 -19.66
N TYR A 258 15.94 -30.39 -18.65
CA TYR A 258 17.25 -31.05 -18.59
C TYR A 258 17.43 -32.04 -19.75
N LEU A 259 16.41 -32.88 -20.01
CA LEU A 259 16.45 -33.85 -21.12
C LEU A 259 16.65 -33.17 -22.48
N ARG A 260 16.01 -32.01 -22.71
CA ARG A 260 16.21 -31.23 -23.95
C ARG A 260 17.61 -30.63 -24.08
N LYS A 261 18.32 -30.41 -22.97
CA LYS A 261 19.70 -29.91 -22.94
C LYS A 261 20.74 -31.04 -22.98
N GLY A 262 20.32 -32.30 -22.93
CA GLY A 262 21.24 -33.45 -22.79
C GLY A 262 21.90 -33.53 -21.42
N GLU A 263 21.32 -32.90 -20.40
CA GLU A 263 21.82 -32.90 -19.03
C GLU A 263 21.03 -33.88 -18.16
N GLU A 264 21.66 -34.43 -17.12
CA GLU A 264 20.96 -35.25 -16.14
C GLU A 264 20.09 -34.38 -15.21
N PRO A 265 18.81 -34.74 -14.97
CA PRO A 265 17.96 -34.00 -14.06
C PRO A 265 18.51 -34.03 -12.64
N LYS A 266 18.79 -32.86 -12.08
CA LYS A 266 19.19 -32.75 -10.67
C LYS A 266 18.01 -33.10 -9.76
N GLU A 267 18.24 -34.00 -8.81
CA GLU A 267 17.20 -34.42 -7.87
C GLU A 267 16.80 -33.28 -6.94
N ASN A 268 15.49 -33.21 -6.63
CA ASN A 268 14.90 -32.29 -5.66
C ASN A 268 15.23 -30.80 -5.87
N LYS A 269 15.37 -30.36 -7.13
CA LYS A 269 15.56 -28.95 -7.46
C LYS A 269 14.47 -28.41 -8.38
N ILE A 270 14.04 -27.19 -8.09
CA ILE A 270 13.13 -26.42 -8.93
C ILE A 270 13.98 -25.49 -9.80
N LEU A 271 13.71 -25.40 -11.11
CA LEU A 271 14.41 -24.53 -12.05
C LEU A 271 13.44 -23.49 -12.60
N ILE A 272 13.60 -22.23 -12.20
CA ILE A 272 12.76 -21.11 -12.67
C ILE A 272 13.67 -19.99 -13.18
N ASN A 273 13.44 -19.56 -14.43
CA ASN A 273 14.26 -18.56 -15.14
C ASN A 273 15.78 -18.86 -15.11
N GLY A 274 16.14 -20.15 -15.19
CA GLY A 274 17.54 -20.59 -15.16
C GLY A 274 18.20 -20.58 -13.78
N GLN A 275 17.47 -20.25 -12.71
CA GLN A 275 17.98 -20.35 -11.33
C GLN A 275 17.46 -21.62 -10.64
N GLU A 276 18.36 -22.32 -9.97
CA GLU A 276 18.05 -23.49 -9.15
C GLU A 276 17.55 -23.07 -7.77
N ILE A 277 16.45 -23.67 -7.34
CA ILE A 277 15.75 -23.35 -6.10
C ILE A 277 15.53 -24.64 -5.34
N VAL A 278 15.96 -24.67 -4.08
CA VAL A 278 15.83 -25.86 -3.22
C VAL A 278 14.50 -25.81 -2.46
N PRO A 279 13.60 -26.79 -2.63
CA PRO A 279 12.42 -26.92 -1.81
C PRO A 279 12.80 -27.51 -0.44
N LEU A 280 12.40 -26.82 0.62
CA LEU A 280 12.61 -27.20 2.01
C LEU A 280 11.26 -27.34 2.71
N TYR A 281 11.21 -28.20 3.71
CA TYR A 281 10.07 -28.32 4.60
C TYR A 281 10.37 -27.69 5.96
N ASP A 282 9.36 -27.09 6.58
CA ASP A 282 9.48 -26.60 7.95
C ASP A 282 9.70 -27.79 8.91
N LEU A 283 10.80 -27.73 9.66
CA LEU A 283 11.22 -28.76 10.60
C LEU A 283 10.28 -28.88 11.80
N MET A 284 9.57 -27.81 12.18
CA MET A 284 8.74 -27.83 13.39
C MET A 284 7.53 -28.79 13.24
N MET A 285 7.07 -29.04 12.01
CA MET A 285 6.04 -30.05 11.70
C MET A 285 6.58 -31.49 11.76
N MET A 286 7.89 -31.72 11.54
CA MET A 286 8.46 -33.08 11.59
C MET A 286 8.46 -33.65 13.01
N THR A 287 8.72 -32.83 14.04
CA THR A 287 8.84 -33.31 15.43
C THR A 287 7.53 -33.87 15.99
N LEU A 288 6.38 -33.39 15.51
CA LEU A 288 5.06 -33.89 15.93
C LEU A 288 4.67 -35.20 15.23
N MET A 289 5.13 -35.44 14.00
CA MET A 289 4.78 -36.66 13.25
C MET A 289 5.68 -37.86 13.59
N THR A 290 6.85 -37.65 14.19
CA THR A 290 7.76 -38.73 14.61
C THR A 290 7.67 -39.08 16.09
N SER A 291 6.72 -38.50 16.84
CA SER A 291 6.41 -38.96 18.20
C SER A 291 5.81 -40.36 18.12
N PRO A 292 6.48 -41.42 18.64
CA PRO A 292 5.85 -42.72 18.77
C PRO A 292 4.62 -42.52 19.67
N GLN A 293 3.46 -42.98 19.22
CA GLN A 293 2.34 -43.19 20.13
C GLN A 293 2.86 -44.09 21.25
N ARG A 294 3.03 -43.53 22.45
CA ARG A 294 3.30 -44.34 23.64
C ARG A 294 2.00 -45.11 23.90
N ASN A 295 2.04 -46.40 23.57
CA ASN A 295 1.06 -47.38 24.04
C ASN A 295 1.01 -47.39 25.56
#